data_AF-A0A938TB85-F1
#
_entry.id   AF-A0A938TB85-F1
#
_cell.length_a   1.000
_cell.length_b   1.000
_cell.length_c   1.000
_cell.angle_alpha   90.00
_cell.angle_beta   90.00
_cell.angle_gamma   90.00
#
_symmetry.space_group_name_H-M   'P 1'
#
loop_
_entity.id
_entity.type
_entity.pdbx_description
1 polymer ?
#
loop_
_entity_poly.entity_id
_entity_poly.type
_entity_poly.pdbx_seq_one_letter_code
_entity_poly.pdbx_strand_id
1 'polypeptide(L)' 'MIHKSKENISVTFFDAGHILGSASILIQYGEKKIFYTGDIDLSNQTIMIRADISKIKNIDTLILETTYGAFDSQMIGS' A
#
# COMPACT_ATOMS: atom_id res chain seq x y z
N MET A 1 -8.79 -2.47 8.25
CA MET A 1 -9.32 -3.72 8.86
C MET A 1 -8.15 -4.59 9.30
N ILE A 2 -8.25 -5.34 10.41
CA ILE A 2 -7.19 -6.26 10.88
C ILE A 2 -7.72 -7.70 10.88
N HIS A 3 -6.98 -8.65 10.28
CA HIS A 3 -7.28 -10.09 10.29
C HIS A 3 -6.18 -10.89 11.01
N LYS A 4 -6.52 -11.97 11.72
CA LYS A 4 -5.58 -12.81 12.49
C LYS A 4 -5.76 -14.31 12.19
N SER A 5 -4.67 -15.06 12.10
CA SER A 5 -4.65 -16.53 11.91
C SER A 5 -4.43 -17.29 13.23
N LYS A 6 -4.50 -18.63 13.20
CA LYS A 6 -4.07 -19.53 14.30
C LYS A 6 -2.56 -19.44 14.56
N GLU A 7 -1.79 -19.06 13.55
CA GLU A 7 -0.41 -18.60 13.72
C GLU A 7 -0.38 -17.09 13.96
N ASN A 8 0.69 -16.55 14.57
CA ASN A 8 0.88 -15.13 14.88
C ASN A 8 1.10 -14.26 13.62
N ILE A 9 0.22 -14.40 12.63
CA ILE A 9 0.12 -13.57 11.44
C ILE A 9 -1.01 -12.57 11.67
N SER A 10 -0.70 -11.28 11.53
CA SER A 10 -1.71 -10.22 11.43
C SER A 10 -1.62 -9.53 10.08
N VAL A 11 -2.78 -9.15 9.55
CA VAL A 11 -2.89 -8.45 8.27
C VAL A 11 -3.65 -7.16 8.49
N THR A 12 -3.10 -6.03 8.07
CA THR A 12 -3.75 -4.72 8.14
C THR A 12 -3.92 -4.14 6.75
N PHE A 13 -5.15 -3.75 6.41
CA PHE A 13 -5.47 -3.10 5.13
C PHE A 13 -5.45 -1.57 5.27
N PHE A 14 -4.83 -0.93 4.29
CA PHE A 14 -4.78 0.52 4.09
C PHE A 14 -5.38 0.85 2.73
N ASP A 15 -5.98 2.03 2.58
CA ASP A 15 -6.43 2.50 1.26
C ASP A 15 -5.23 2.72 0.33
N ALA A 16 -5.27 2.15 -0.87
CA ALA A 16 -4.21 2.30 -1.87
C ALA A 16 -4.43 3.50 -2.80
N GLY A 17 -5.60 4.14 -2.76
CA GLY A 17 -5.90 5.33 -3.55
C GLY A 17 -5.92 5.13 -5.07
N HIS A 18 -5.77 3.91 -5.60
CA HIS A 18 -5.71 3.66 -7.05
C HIS A 18 -7.10 3.51 -7.69
N ILE A 19 -7.98 2.72 -7.08
CA ILE A 19 -9.42 2.63 -7.41
C ILE A 19 -10.26 2.48 -6.14
N LEU A 20 -11.58 2.70 -6.25
CA LEU A 20 -12.50 2.49 -5.13
C LEU A 20 -12.39 1.06 -4.58
N GLY A 21 -12.09 0.95 -3.28
CA GLY A 21 -11.91 -0.33 -2.60
C GLY A 21 -10.54 -0.98 -2.80
N SER A 22 -9.61 -0.33 -3.53
CA SER A 22 -8.21 -0.76 -3.58
C SER A 22 -7.57 -0.71 -2.21
N ALA A 23 -6.63 -1.61 -1.95
CA ALA A 23 -5.99 -1.71 -0.64
C ALA A 23 -4.53 -2.14 -0.73
N SER A 24 -3.69 -1.46 0.04
CA SER A 24 -2.36 -1.93 0.39
C SER A 24 -2.43 -2.78 1.66
N ILE A 25 -1.51 -3.73 1.78
CA ILE A 25 -1.55 -4.77 2.80
C ILE A 25 -0.25 -4.77 3.61
N LEU A 26 -0.35 -4.55 4.91
CA LEU A 26 0.74 -4.78 5.86
C LEU A 26 0.54 -6.16 6.51
N ILE A 27 1.48 -7.06 6.25
CA ILE A 27 1.52 -8.39 6.83
C ILE A 27 2.58 -8.38 7.93
N GLN A 28 2.21 -8.81 9.13
CA GLN A 28 3.13 -8.97 10.24
C GLN A 28 3.15 -10.43 10.69
N TYR A 29 4.34 -11.01 10.77
CA TYR A 29 4.58 -12.36 11.29
C TYR A 29 5.74 -12.29 12.29
N GLY A 30 5.43 -12.46 13.58
CA GLY A 30 6.39 -12.20 14.65
C GLY A 30 6.90 -10.76 14.60
N GLU A 31 8.22 -10.59 14.51
CA GLU A 31 8.88 -9.27 14.39
C GLU A 31 8.99 -8.78 12.94
N LYS A 32 8.68 -9.64 11.95
CA LYS A 32 8.82 -9.30 10.54
C LYS A 32 7.58 -8.61 9.99
N LYS A 33 7.79 -7.52 9.25
CA LYS A 33 6.76 -6.74 8.57
C LYS A 33 7.02 -6.64 7.07
N ILE A 34 6.06 -7.11 6.29
CA ILE A 34 6.05 -7.00 4.83
C ILE A 34 4.92 -6.04 4.45
N PHE A 35 5.23 -5.03 3.66
CA PHE A 35 4.23 -4.13 3.09
C PHE A 35 4.12 -4.35 1.59
N TYR A 36 2.93 -4.74 1.14
CA TYR A 36 2.58 -4.88 -0.27
C TYR A 36 1.66 -3.74 -0.68
N THR A 37 2.09 -2.91 -1.62
CA THR A 37 1.34 -1.70 -1.99
C THR A 37 0.13 -2.00 -2.86
N GLY A 38 0.18 -3.06 -3.68
CA GLY A 38 -0.68 -3.16 -4.86
C GLY A 38 -0.29 -2.09 -5.89
N ASP A 39 -1.25 -1.71 -6.73
CA ASP A 39 -1.20 -0.47 -7.52
C ASP A 39 -1.59 0.69 -6.59
N ILE A 40 -0.71 1.68 -6.43
CA ILE A 40 -0.83 2.71 -5.39
C ILE A 40 -0.77 4.11 -6.01
N ASP A 41 -1.73 4.94 -5.62
CA ASP A 41 -1.73 6.35 -6.00
C ASP A 41 -1.53 7.25 -4.77
N LEU A 42 -0.51 8.11 -4.87
CA LEU A 42 -0.14 9.08 -3.84
C LEU A 42 -0.71 10.48 -4.12
N SER A 43 -1.53 10.63 -5.15
CA SER A 43 -2.21 11.87 -5.54
C SER A 43 -3.69 11.87 -5.17
N ASN A 44 -4.26 13.05 -4.91
CA ASN A 44 -5.69 13.17 -4.67
C ASN A 44 -6.43 13.22 -6.01
N GLN A 45 -7.53 12.49 -6.10
CA GLN A 45 -8.39 12.46 -7.27
C GLN A 45 -9.75 13.11 -6.94
N THR A 46 -10.56 13.38 -7.96
CA THR A 46 -11.88 14.03 -7.79
C THR A 46 -12.81 13.29 -6.83
N ILE A 47 -12.77 11.95 -6.84
CA ILE A 47 -13.71 11.10 -6.09
C ILE A 47 -13.03 10.22 -5.03
N MET A 48 -11.71 10.32 -4.90
CA MET A 48 -10.93 9.43 -4.04
C MET A 48 -9.72 10.17 -3.46
N ILE A 49 -9.41 9.83 -2.22
CA ILE A 49 -8.27 10.40 -1.50
C ILE A 49 -7.04 9.54 -1.79
N ARG A 50 -5.87 10.15 -1.88
CA ARG A 50 -4.59 9.46 -2.00
C ARG A 50 -4.38 8.39 -0.92
N ALA A 51 -3.50 7.43 -1.19
CA ALA A 51 -2.99 6.55 -0.16
C ALA A 51 -2.25 7.31 0.96
N ASP A 52 -2.52 6.95 2.20
CA ASP A 52 -1.85 7.48 3.39
C ASP A 52 -0.79 6.50 3.91
N ILE A 53 0.46 6.72 3.51
CA ILE A 53 1.60 5.91 3.94
C ILE A 53 2.22 6.35 5.27
N SER A 54 1.75 7.45 5.88
CA SER A 54 2.35 8.02 7.10
C SER A 54 2.28 7.09 8.32
N LYS A 55 1.32 6.16 8.31
CA LYS A 55 1.07 5.19 9.38
C LYS A 55 1.91 3.92 9.24
N ILE A 56 2.58 3.73 8.11
CA ILE A 56 3.38 2.55 7.81
C ILE A 56 4.84 2.82 8.20
N LYS A 57 5.32 2.12 9.24
CA LYS A 57 6.65 2.33 9.81
C LYS A 57 7.35 1.00 10.09
N ASN A 58 8.69 1.02 10.02
CA ASN A 58 9.58 -0.09 10.36
C ASN A 58 9.22 -1.37 9.57
N ILE A 59 9.12 -1.28 8.25
CA ILE A 59 8.92 -2.43 7.38
C ILE A 59 10.27 -3.10 7.08
N ASP A 60 10.32 -4.43 7.12
CA ASP A 60 11.51 -5.19 6.72
C ASP A 60 11.55 -5.39 5.20
N THR A 61 10.39 -5.44 4.54
CA THR A 61 10.28 -5.71 3.10
C THR A 61 9.15 -4.90 2.50
N LEU A 62 9.45 -4.26 1.38
CA LEU A 62 8.48 -3.54 0.54
C LEU A 62 8.32 -4.31 -0.77
N ILE A 63 7.09 -4.64 -1.11
CA ILE A 63 6.70 -5.15 -2.42
C ILE A 63 5.86 -4.05 -3.06
N LEU A 64 6.40 -3.44 -4.12
CA LEU A 64 5.75 -2.36 -4.85
C LEU A 64 5.57 -2.68 -6.32
N GLU A 65 4.64 -2.00 -6.95
CA GLU A 65 4.50 -1.98 -8.39
C GLU A 65 5.64 -1.19 -9.07
N THR A 66 5.75 -1.33 -10.40
CA THR A 66 6.69 -0.59 -11.25
C THR A 66 6.01 -0.05 -12.51
N THR A 67 4.74 0.33 -12.40
CA THR A 67 3.89 0.73 -13.54
C THR A 67 4.51 1.84 -14.38
N TYR A 68 5.11 2.85 -13.75
CA TYR A 68 5.85 3.90 -14.46
C TYR A 68 7.38 3.70 -14.42
N GLY A 69 7.90 3.03 -13.40
CA GLY A 69 9.30 2.60 -13.31
C GLY A 69 10.31 3.73 -13.55
N ALA A 70 10.79 3.85 -14.78
CA ALA A 70 11.81 4.82 -15.21
C ALA A 70 11.25 6.22 -15.58
N PHE A 71 9.93 6.38 -15.60
CA PHE A 71 9.29 7.63 -15.99
C PHE A 71 8.68 8.35 -14.78
N ASP A 72 8.81 9.67 -14.77
CA ASP A 72 8.10 10.52 -13.81
C ASP A 72 6.62 10.58 -14.21
N SER A 73 5.73 10.26 -13.28
CA SER A 73 4.29 10.28 -13.50
C SER A 73 3.78 11.66 -13.89
N GLN A 74 4.44 12.74 -13.44
CA GLN A 74 4.07 14.11 -13.83
C GLN A 74 4.35 14.40 -15.30
N MET A 75 5.21 13.63 -15.98
CA MET A 75 5.55 13.83 -17.39
C MET A 75 4.60 13.10 -18.35
N ILE A 76 3.73 12.23 -17.85
CA ILE A 76 2.84 11.37 -18.65
C ILE A 76 1.36 11.74 -18.54
N GLY A 77 1.04 12.85 -17.86
CA GLY A 77 -0.29 13.47 -17.92
C GLY A 77 -1.35 12.84 -17.01
N SER A 78 -0.93 12.22 -15.90
CA SER A 78 -1.83 11.83 -14.80
C SER A 78 -2.23 13.03 -13.94
#